data_AF-A0A7J3XGE1-F1
#
_entry.id   AF-A0A7J3XGE1-F1
#
_cell.length_a   1.000
_cell.length_b   1.000
_cell.length_c   1.000
_cell.angle_alpha   90.00
_cell.angle_beta   90.00
_cell.angle_gamma   90.00
#
_symmetry.space_group_name_H-M   'P 1'
#
loop_
_entity.id
_entity.type
_entity.pdbx_description
1 polymer ?
#
loop_
_entity_poly.entity_id
_entity_poly.type
_entity_poly.pdbx_seq_one_letter_code
_entity_poly.pdbx_strand_id
1 'polypeptide(L)'
;MREGRTRVIGLDLAKLSLEDVELLAESLERFLHEELEGRGLTRFDTHVGIDVRVQEVLLVTVDLTVNSPVPLGPEVLAQFDEAIDEALARFEEYLSGRYSGESGVRGPPEPPHSEL
;
A
#
# COMPACT_ATOMS: atom_id res chain seq x y z
N MET A 1 -0.94 2.34 -23.19
CA MET A 1 -1.16 3.61 -22.45
C MET A 1 -0.51 3.44 -21.09
N ARG A 2 0.13 4.48 -20.53
CA ARG A 2 0.80 4.41 -19.21
C ARG A 2 0.13 5.38 -18.26
N GLU A 3 -0.37 4.89 -17.13
CA GLU A 3 -0.90 5.69 -16.02
C GLU A 3 -0.08 5.39 -14.77
N GLY A 4 0.48 6.44 -14.16
CA GLY A 4 1.30 6.32 -12.96
C GLY A 4 0.68 7.13 -11.83
N ARG A 5 0.52 6.50 -10.66
CA ARG A 5 0.07 7.14 -9.43
C ARG A 5 1.12 7.00 -8.33
N THR A 6 1.36 8.09 -7.63
CA THR A 6 2.23 8.12 -6.45
C THR A 6 1.41 8.52 -5.24
N ARG A 7 1.51 7.74 -4.15
CA ARG A 7 0.88 8.04 -2.87
C ARG A 7 1.94 8.02 -1.77
N VAL A 8 1.88 9.03 -0.91
CA VAL A 8 2.75 9.13 0.26
C VAL A 8 2.02 8.52 1.44
N ILE A 9 2.61 7.51 2.08
CA ILE A 9 2.06 6.87 3.29
C ILE A 9 2.94 7.27 4.48
N GLY A 10 2.36 8.00 5.43
CA GLY A 10 3.04 8.41 6.66
C GLY A 10 3.09 7.27 7.66
N LEU A 11 4.15 6.46 7.61
CA LEU A 11 4.40 5.38 8.57
C LEU A 11 5.65 5.65 9.40
N ASP A 12 5.66 5.17 10.64
CA ASP A 12 6.86 5.19 11.48
C ASP A 12 7.86 4.15 10.98
N LEU A 13 8.84 4.64 10.21
CA LEU A 13 9.84 3.84 9.51
C LEU A 13 10.88 3.20 10.42
N ALA A 14 10.93 3.58 11.71
CA ALA A 14 11.90 3.04 12.67
C ALA A 14 11.78 1.51 12.86
N LYS A 15 10.70 0.90 12.35
CA LYS A 15 10.39 -0.53 12.49
C LYS A 15 10.51 -1.33 11.20
N LEU A 16 10.82 -0.72 10.05
CA LEU A 16 10.84 -1.42 8.76
C LEU A 16 12.26 -1.87 8.40
N SER A 17 12.42 -3.19 8.21
CA SER A 17 13.63 -3.78 7.63
C SER A 17 13.54 -3.80 6.09
N LEU A 18 14.67 -4.07 5.41
CA LEU A 18 14.68 -4.22 3.95
C LEU A 18 13.78 -5.37 3.46
N GLU A 19 13.78 -6.50 4.20
CA GLU A 19 12.89 -7.65 3.93
C GLU A 19 11.42 -7.27 4.07
N ASP A 20 11.09 -6.36 5.00
CA ASP A 20 9.72 -5.85 5.11
C ASP A 20 9.32 -5.05 3.87
N VAL A 21 10.23 -4.26 3.28
CA VAL A 21 9.94 -3.46 2.07
C VAL A 21 9.59 -4.33 0.87
N GLU A 22 10.27 -5.46 0.67
CA GLU A 22 9.94 -6.41 -0.40
C GLU A 22 8.56 -7.04 -0.16
N LEU A 23 8.29 -7.50 1.06
CA LEU A 23 6.99 -8.06 1.45
C LEU A 23 5.85 -7.04 1.30
N LEU A 24 6.15 -5.75 1.51
CA LEU A 24 5.21 -4.65 1.31
C LEU A 24 4.86 -4.47 -0.16
N ALA A 25 5.85 -4.52 -1.06
CA ALA A 25 5.59 -4.46 -2.50
C ALA A 25 4.74 -5.66 -2.96
N GLU A 26 5.09 -6.88 -2.54
CA GLU A 26 4.31 -8.09 -2.86
C GLU A 26 2.86 -8.02 -2.32
N SER A 27 2.70 -7.50 -1.11
CA SER A 27 1.37 -7.35 -0.50
C SER A 27 0.50 -6.36 -1.26
N LEU A 28 1.08 -5.24 -1.69
CA LEU A 28 0.39 -4.25 -2.51
C LEU A 28 0.07 -4.80 -3.92
N GLU A 29 0.99 -5.55 -4.52
CA GLU A 29 0.76 -6.23 -5.80
C GLU A 29 -0.45 -7.16 -5.72
N ARG A 30 -0.52 -7.97 -4.65
CA ARG A 30 -1.66 -8.85 -4.40
C ARG A 30 -2.96 -8.07 -4.26
N PHE A 31 -2.99 -7.00 -3.45
CA PHE A 31 -4.20 -6.19 -3.29
C PHE A 31 -4.64 -5.57 -4.62
N LEU A 32 -3.70 -5.07 -5.41
CA LEU A 32 -4.02 -4.51 -6.71
C LEU A 32 -4.54 -5.58 -7.67
N HIS A 33 -3.94 -6.77 -7.68
CA HIS A 33 -4.43 -7.88 -8.49
C HIS A 33 -5.87 -8.29 -8.12
N GLU A 34 -6.17 -8.38 -6.82
CA GLU A 34 -7.53 -8.65 -6.32
C GLU A 34 -8.54 -7.59 -6.79
N GLU A 35 -8.19 -6.30 -6.72
CA GLU A 35 -9.08 -5.22 -7.17
C GLU A 35 -9.29 -5.24 -8.69
N LEU A 36 -8.22 -5.50 -9.46
CA LEU A 36 -8.31 -5.63 -10.92
C LEU A 36 -9.15 -6.85 -11.32
N GLU A 37 -8.99 -7.99 -10.64
CA GLU A 37 -9.76 -9.20 -10.89
C GLU A 37 -11.24 -9.01 -10.54
N GLY A 38 -11.53 -8.43 -9.37
CA GLY A 38 -12.90 -8.15 -8.92
C GLY A 38 -13.68 -7.24 -9.87
N ARG A 39 -12.97 -6.38 -10.62
CA ARG A 39 -13.53 -5.48 -11.64
C ARG A 39 -13.50 -6.06 -13.05
N GLY A 40 -12.96 -7.27 -13.25
CA GLY A 40 -12.83 -7.91 -14.56
C GLY A 40 -11.85 -7.22 -15.51
N LEU A 41 -10.86 -6.50 -14.96
CA LEU A 41 -9.83 -5.78 -15.71
C LEU A 41 -8.63 -6.67 -16.06
N THR A 42 -8.48 -7.84 -15.45
CA THR A 42 -7.44 -8.84 -15.77
C THR A 42 -7.52 -9.40 -17.19
N ARG A 43 -8.63 -9.16 -17.90
CA ARG A 43 -8.76 -9.45 -19.34
C ARG A 43 -7.88 -8.58 -20.23
N PHE A 44 -7.39 -7.46 -19.70
CA PHE A 44 -6.43 -6.59 -20.39
C PHE A 44 -5.02 -7.06 -20.07
N ASP A 45 -4.11 -6.92 -21.03
CA ASP A 45 -2.69 -7.17 -20.80
C ASP A 45 -2.12 -6.00 -19.99
N THR A 46 -2.10 -6.16 -18.66
CA THR A 46 -1.73 -5.14 -17.69
C THR A 46 -0.38 -5.49 -17.06
N HIS A 47 0.57 -4.56 -17.15
CA HIS A 47 1.81 -4.61 -16.39
C HIS A 47 1.76 -3.64 -15.22
N VAL A 48 2.05 -4.14 -14.03
CA VAL A 48 2.12 -3.35 -12.80
C VAL A 48 3.58 -3.20 -12.41
N GLY A 49 4.02 -1.97 -12.21
CA GLY A 49 5.29 -1.64 -11.56
C GLY A 49 5.01 -1.03 -10.19
N ILE A 50 5.61 -1.58 -9.15
CA ILE A 50 5.51 -1.04 -7.79
C ILE A 50 6.91 -0.62 -7.34
N ASP A 51 7.04 0.61 -6.88
CA ASP A 51 8.26 1.16 -6.31
C ASP A 51 7.95 1.66 -4.90
N VAL A 52 8.61 1.07 -3.90
CA VAL A 52 8.47 1.44 -2.49
C VAL A 52 9.81 2.00 -2.01
N ARG A 53 9.79 3.25 -1.53
CA ARG A 53 10.98 3.93 -1.00
C ARG A 53 10.78 4.35 0.43
N VAL A 54 11.78 4.03 1.25
CA VAL A 54 11.84 4.43 2.67
C VAL A 54 12.68 5.70 2.77
N GLN A 55 12.09 6.80 3.23
CA GLN A 55 12.79 8.07 3.51
C GLN A 55 12.50 8.54 4.94
N GLU A 56 11.88 9.72 5.12
CA GLU A 56 11.22 10.12 6.38
C GLU A 56 9.79 9.55 6.47
N VAL A 57 9.23 9.15 5.33
CA VAL A 57 7.91 8.50 5.16
C VAL A 57 8.03 7.36 4.14
N LEU A 58 7.04 6.48 4.09
CA LEU A 58 6.98 5.42 3.08
C LEU A 58 6.37 6.00 1.80
N LEU A 59 7.18 6.14 0.75
CA LEU A 59 6.71 6.56 -0.56
C LEU A 59 6.37 5.32 -1.38
N VAL A 60 5.13 5.23 -1.84
CA VAL A 60 4.63 4.11 -2.65
C VAL A 60 4.19 4.64 -4.00
N THR A 61 4.80 4.13 -5.06
CA THR A 61 4.44 4.45 -6.44
C THR A 61 3.94 3.20 -7.13
N VAL A 62 2.79 3.33 -7.77
CA VAL A 62 2.18 2.28 -8.60
C VAL A 62 2.08 2.81 -10.02
N ASP A 63 2.82 2.18 -10.92
CA ASP A 63 2.77 2.41 -12.35
C ASP A 63 1.97 1.28 -13.00
N LEU A 64 0.85 1.61 -13.65
CA LEU A 64 0.04 0.64 -14.37
C LEU A 64 0.13 0.93 -15.88
N THR A 65 0.55 -0.08 -16.63
CA THR A 65 0.65 -0.02 -18.09
C THR A 65 -0.34 -1.00 -18.68
N VAL A 66 -1.28 -0.50 -19.47
CA VAL A 66 -2.24 -1.34 -20.20
C VAL A 66 -1.84 -1.41 -21.67
N ASN A 67 -1.58 -2.63 -22.12
CA ASN A 67 -1.42 -2.97 -23.53
C ASN A 67 -2.78 -3.36 -24.08
N SER A 68 -3.33 -2.50 -24.94
CA SER A 68 -4.58 -2.78 -25.63
C SER A 68 -4.43 -2.45 -27.11
N PRO A 69 -4.92 -3.32 -28.02
CA PRO A 69 -4.91 -3.05 -29.46
C PRO A 69 -5.86 -1.91 -29.85
N VAL A 70 -6.79 -1.55 -28.96
CA VAL A 70 -7.73 -0.44 -29.13
C VAL A 70 -7.59 0.58 -27.98
N PRO A 71 -7.82 1.87 -28.22
CA PRO A 71 -7.87 2.85 -27.15
C PRO A 71 -8.92 2.46 -26.11
N LEU A 72 -8.56 2.54 -24.83
CA LEU A 72 -9.49 2.31 -23.73
C LEU A 72 -10.44 3.51 -23.62
N GLY A 73 -11.72 3.23 -23.38
CA GLY A 73 -12.70 4.26 -23.08
C GLY A 73 -12.45 4.90 -21.71
N PRO A 74 -12.93 6.14 -21.48
CA PRO A 74 -12.74 6.85 -20.21
C PRO A 74 -13.32 6.09 -19.01
N GLU A 75 -14.41 5.34 -19.20
CA GLU A 75 -15.02 4.51 -18.15
C GLU A 75 -14.09 3.38 -17.70
N VAL A 76 -13.34 2.77 -18.62
CA VAL A 76 -12.40 1.69 -18.29
C VAL A 76 -11.18 2.25 -17.57
N LEU A 77 -10.68 3.41 -18.01
CA LEU A 77 -9.59 4.11 -17.34
C LEU A 77 -9.97 4.50 -15.90
N ALA A 78 -11.18 5.04 -15.71
CA ALA A 78 -11.70 5.35 -14.37
C ALA A 78 -11.77 4.10 -13.47
N GLN A 79 -12.10 2.93 -14.02
CA GLN A 79 -12.08 1.69 -13.24
C GLN A 79 -10.67 1.25 -12.83
N PHE A 80 -9.66 1.49 -13.68
CA PHE A 80 -8.26 1.27 -13.30
C PHE A 80 -7.83 2.22 -12.18
N ASP A 81 -8.18 3.51 -12.30
CA ASP A 81 -7.92 4.51 -11.27
C ASP A 81 -8.54 4.11 -9.92
N GLU A 82 -9.82 3.72 -9.93
CA GLU A 82 -10.52 3.28 -8.72
C GLU A 82 -9.90 2.00 -8.13
N ALA A 83 -9.47 1.05 -8.97
CA ALA A 83 -8.80 -0.15 -8.49
C ALA A 83 -7.47 0.17 -7.78
N ILE A 84 -6.70 1.10 -8.32
CA ILE A 84 -5.44 1.55 -7.70
C ILE A 84 -5.73 2.27 -6.37
N ASP A 85 -6.74 3.14 -6.34
CA ASP A 85 -7.09 3.89 -5.14
C ASP A 85 -7.58 2.99 -4.00
N GLU A 86 -8.42 2.00 -4.31
CA GLU A 86 -8.89 1.00 -3.33
C GLU A 86 -7.76 0.09 -2.84
N ALA A 87 -6.90 -0.38 -3.74
CA ALA A 87 -5.75 -1.21 -3.38
C ALA A 87 -4.79 -0.45 -2.44
N LEU A 88 -4.50 0.82 -2.74
CA LEU A 88 -3.67 1.68 -1.90
C LEU A 88 -4.34 1.96 -0.53
N ALA A 89 -5.66 2.16 -0.49
CA ALA A 89 -6.38 2.35 0.76
C ALA A 89 -6.34 1.10 1.66
N ARG A 90 -6.59 -0.09 1.09
CA ARG A 90 -6.48 -1.38 1.81
C ARG A 90 -5.05 -1.63 2.29
N PHE A 91 -4.06 -1.24 1.49
CA PHE A 91 -2.66 -1.36 1.85
C PHE A 91 -2.28 -0.42 3.01
N GLU A 92 -2.76 0.83 2.97
CA GLU A 92 -2.57 1.79 4.07
C GLU A 92 -3.23 1.28 5.37
N GLU A 93 -4.44 0.72 5.29
CA GLU A 93 -5.12 0.11 6.44
C GLU A 93 -4.33 -1.09 6.99
N TYR A 94 -3.86 -1.99 6.12
CA TYR A 94 -3.01 -3.12 6.49
C TYR A 94 -1.74 -2.67 7.22
N LEU A 95 -1.09 -1.63 6.70
CA LEU A 95 0.11 -1.06 7.31
C LEU A 95 -0.17 -0.39 8.65
N SER A 96 -1.30 0.32 8.76
CA SER A 96 -1.71 0.91 10.03
C SER A 96 -1.96 -0.16 11.10
N GLY A 97 -2.63 -1.27 10.77
CA GLY A 97 -2.87 -2.36 11.72
C GLY A 97 -1.59 -3.08 12.17
N ARG A 98 -0.59 -3.17 11.29
CA ARG A 98 0.67 -3.88 11.55
C ARG A 98 1.76 -3.00 12.17
N TYR A 99 1.79 -1.70 11.84
CA TYR A 99 2.89 -0.81 12.17
C TYR A 99 2.48 0.50 12.88
N SER A 100 1.20 0.91 12.85
CA SER A 100 0.67 2.01 13.69
C SER A 100 0.34 1.53 15.11
N GLY A 101 1.37 1.15 15.85
CA GLY A 101 1.42 1.23 17.32
C GLY A 101 0.46 0.35 18.16
N GLU A 102 1.06 -0.60 18.89
CA GLU A 102 0.97 -0.53 20.35
C GLU A 102 1.52 0.84 20.80
N SER A 103 0.66 1.85 20.87
CA SER A 103 0.87 3.05 21.68
C SER A 103 -0.18 3.05 22.79
N GLY A 104 -0.26 1.93 23.50
CA GLY A 104 -0.97 1.81 24.76
C GLY A 104 0.03 2.07 25.88
N VAL A 105 -0.03 3.24 26.48
CA VAL A 105 0.75 3.62 27.66
C VAL A 105 0.59 2.57 28.76
N ARG A 106 1.60 1.73 28.98
CA ARG A 106 1.92 1.24 30.33
C ARG A 106 3.14 2.03 30.77
N GLY A 107 2.90 3.07 31.55
CA GLY A 107 3.95 3.69 32.35
C GLY A 107 4.68 2.61 33.17
N PRO A 108 5.94 2.86 33.58
CA PRO A 108 6.63 1.94 34.46
C PRO A 108 5.76 1.68 35.70
N PRO A 109 5.68 0.42 36.20
CA PRO A 109 4.96 0.16 37.43
C PRO A 109 5.53 1.05 38.53
N GLU A 110 4.67 1.79 39.22
CA GLU A 110 5.07 2.55 40.41
C GLU A 110 5.79 1.58 41.37
N PRO A 111 6.97 1.95 41.90
CA PRO A 111 7.61 1.13 42.90
C PRO A 111 6.67 1.01 44.11
N PRO A 112 6.53 -0.17 44.72
CA PRO A 112 5.73 -0.31 45.92
C PRO A 112 6.30 0.65 46.97
N HIS A 113 5.47 1.58 47.44
CA HIS A 113 5.78 2.41 48.58
C HIS A 113 6.19 1.49 49.75
N SER A 114 7.46 1.55 50.13
CA SER A 114 7.92 1.00 51.40
C SER A 114 7.41 1.92 52.49
N GLU A 115 6.31 1.55 53.13
CA GLU A 115 5.96 2.09 54.43
C GLU A 115 6.83 1.39 55.48
N LEU A 116 7.72 2.18 56.09
CA LEU A 116 8.52 1.85 57.28
C LEU A 116 7.67 1.94 58.54
#